data_AF-A0A2A5X2U1-F1
#
_entry.id   AF-A0A2A5X2U1-F1
#
_cell.length_a   1.000
_cell.length_b   1.000
_cell.length_c   1.000
_cell.angle_alpha   90.00
_cell.angle_beta   90.00
_cell.angle_gamma   90.00
#
_symmetry.space_group_name_H-M   'P 1'
#
loop_
_entity.id
_entity.type
_entity.pdbx_description
1 polymer ?
#
loop_
_entity_poly.entity_id
_entity_poly.type
_entity_poly.pdbx_seq_one_letter_code
_entity_poly.pdbx_strand_id
1 'polypeptide(L)' 'MSKTEFKVLAIDDEKDILLLLKYNLESEGYHVKTASSGKEGIEIAEEF' A
#
# COMPACT_ATOMS: atom_id res chain seq x y z
N MET A 1 -3.15 -15.97 12.54
CA MET A 1 -3.58 -15.29 11.30
C MET A 1 -2.34 -15.02 10.48
N SER A 2 -2.35 -15.34 9.18
CA SER A 2 -1.21 -15.03 8.32
C SER A 2 -1.26 -13.55 7.96
N LYS A 3 -0.15 -12.82 8.07
CA LYS A 3 -0.09 -11.40 7.67
C LYS A 3 -0.44 -11.20 6.18
N THR A 4 -0.30 -12.26 5.37
CA THR A 4 -0.64 -12.28 3.94
C THR A 4 -2.12 -12.13 3.65
N GLU A 5 -3.00 -12.30 4.65
CA GLU A 5 -4.45 -12.12 4.49
C GLU A 5 -4.86 -10.64 4.56
N PHE A 6 -3.97 -9.75 5.01
CA PHE A 6 -4.26 -8.33 5.15
C PHE A 6 -3.73 -7.53 3.95
N LYS A 7 -4.65 -6.80 3.31
CA LYS A 7 -4.35 -5.84 2.25
C LYS A 7 -4.12 -4.46 2.86
N VAL A 8 -3.08 -3.77 2.42
CA VAL A 8 -2.69 -2.44 2.90
C VAL A 8 -2.52 -1.49 1.71
N LEU A 9 -3.25 -0.38 1.71
CA LEU A 9 -3.10 0.69 0.73
C LEU A 9 -2.48 1.91 1.44
N ALA A 10 -1.25 2.27 1.06
CA ALA A 10 -0.59 3.48 1.56
C ALA A 10 -0.76 4.64 0.57
N ILE A 11 -1.13 5.81 1.06
CA ILE A 11 -1.38 7.01 0.24
C ILE A 11 -0.53 8.15 0.77
N ASP A 12 0.36 8.67 -0.06
CA ASP A 12 1.32 9.73 0.28
C ASP A 12 1.81 10.39 -1.03
N ASP A 13 2.05 11.71 -1.06
CA ASP A 13 2.53 12.40 -2.26
C ASP A 13 4.05 12.23 -2.49
N GLU A 14 4.78 11.76 -1.48
CA GLU A 14 6.21 11.46 -1.57
C GLU A 14 6.47 10.00 -2.00
N LYS A 15 7.00 9.82 -3.22
CA LYS A 15 7.27 8.49 -3.79
C LYS A 15 8.29 7.66 -2.99
N ASP A 16 9.28 8.32 -2.40
CA ASP A 16 10.32 7.64 -1.63
C ASP A 16 9.75 7.04 -0.33
N ILE A 17 8.80 7.73 0.29
CA ILE A 17 8.06 7.24 1.46
C ILE A 17 7.20 6.04 1.08
N LEU A 18 6.45 6.12 -0.03
CA LEU A 18 5.64 5.00 -0.53
C LEU A 18 6.49 3.75 -0.80
N LEU A 19 7.66 3.92 -1.43
CA LEU A 19 8.58 2.82 -1.72
C LEU A 19 9.11 2.16 -0.44
N LEU A 20 9.52 2.97 0.54
CA LEU A 20 9.98 2.51 1.84
C LEU A 20 8.88 1.72 2.57
N LEU A 21 7.66 2.27 2.65
CA LEU A 21 6.52 1.63 3.29
C LEU A 21 6.17 0.31 2.63
N LYS A 22 6.10 0.29 1.29
CA LYS A 22 5.81 -0.92 0.52
C LYS A 22 6.84 -2.01 0.81
N TYR A 23 8.13 -1.70 0.70
CA TYR A 23 9.20 -2.67 0.94
C TYR A 23 9.14 -3.26 2.37
N ASN A 24 8.98 -2.42 3.38
CA ASN A 24 8.94 -2.86 4.78
C ASN A 24 7.71 -3.74 5.06
N LEU A 25 6.54 -3.33 4.60
CA LEU A 25 5.28 -4.04 4.84
C LEU A 25 5.20 -5.34 4.02
N GLU A 26 5.67 -5.36 2.78
CA GLU A 26 5.76 -6.59 1.99
C GLU A 26 6.75 -7.58 2.61
N SER A 27 7.88 -7.11 3.15
CA SER A 27 8.85 -7.94 3.87
C SER A 27 8.28 -8.56 5.15
N GLU A 28 7.33 -7.87 5.79
CA GLU A 28 6.55 -8.39 6.93
C GLU A 28 5.41 -9.33 6.50
N GLY A 29 5.21 -9.52 5.19
CA GLY A 29 4.23 -10.46 4.62
C GLY A 29 2.85 -9.86 4.36
N TYR A 30 2.70 -8.53 4.33
CA TYR A 30 1.44 -7.89 3.92
C TYR A 30 1.30 -7.82 2.40
N HIS A 31 0.06 -7.74 1.89
CA HIS A 31 -0.17 -7.41 0.49
C HIS A 31 -0.36 -5.89 0.36
N VAL A 32 0.56 -5.21 -0.33
CA VAL A 32 0.63 -3.74 -0.28
C VAL A 32 0.46 -3.12 -1.66
N LYS A 33 -0.45 -2.15 -1.76
CA LYS A 33 -0.53 -1.19 -2.87
C LYS A 33 -0.22 0.21 -2.37
N THR A 34 0.16 1.09 -3.30
CA THR A 34 0.54 2.48 -3.02
C THR A 34 -0.18 3.40 -3.98
N ALA A 35 -0.55 4.61 -3.53
CA ALA A 35 -1.10 5.67 -4.36
C ALA A 35 -0.42 7.01 -4.05
N SER A 36 -0.18 7.82 -5.07
CA SER A 36 0.43 9.15 -4.97
C SER A 36 -0.56 10.28 -4.70
N SER A 37 -1.86 9.97 -4.69
CA SER A 37 -2.93 10.94 -4.43
C SER A 37 -4.16 10.25 -3.87
N GLY A 38 -5.04 11.03 -3.22
CA GLY A 38 -6.32 10.51 -2.73
C GLY A 38 -7.21 9.96 -3.85
N LYS A 39 -7.20 10.59 -5.04
CA LYS A 39 -7.99 10.11 -6.19
C LYS A 39 -7.54 8.72 -6.65
N GLU A 40 -6.24 8.55 -6.88
CA GLU A 40 -5.65 7.26 -7.23
C GLU A 40 -5.90 6.23 -6.12
N GLY A 41 -5.83 6.64 -4.85
CA GLY A 41 -6.11 5.78 -3.71
C GLY A 41 -7.55 5.25 -3.70
N ILE A 42 -8.53 6.09 -4.03
CA ILE A 42 -9.94 5.66 -4.15
C ILE A 42 -10.09 4.64 -5.28
N GLU A 43 -9.56 4.94 -6.47
CA GLU A 43 -9.61 4.03 -7.63
C GLU A 43 -9.00 2.67 -7.30
N ILE A 44 -7.86 2.64 -6.60
CA ILE A 44 -7.22 1.40 -6.18
C ILE A 44 -8.06 0.67 -5.13
N ALA A 45 -8.60 1.37 -4.14
CA ALA A 45 -9.34 0.78 -3.02
C ALA A 45 -10.63 0.06 -3.48
N GLU A 46 -11.27 0.54 -4.54
CA GLU A 46 -12.45 -0.11 -5.13
C GLU A 46 -12.13 -1.49 -5.73
N GLU A 47 -10.89 -1.70 -6.19
CA GLU A 47 -10.45 -2.94 -6.85
C GLU A 47 -9.52 -3.82 -5.99
N PHE A 48 -9.11 -3.38 -4.79
CA PHE A 48 -7.97 -3.98 -4.09
C PHE A 48 -8.26 -5.27 -3.33
#